data_AF-A0A7S3TR05-F1
#
_entry.id   AF-A0A7S3TR05-F1
#
_cell.length_a   1.000
_cell.length_b   1.000
_cell.length_c   1.000
_cell.angle_alpha   90.00
_cell.angle_beta   90.00
_cell.angle_gamma   90.00
#
_symmetry.space_group_name_H-M   'P 1'
#
loop_
_entity.id
_entity.type
_entity.pdbx_description
1 polymer ?
#
loop_
_entity_poly.entity_id
_entity_poly.type
_entity_poly.pdbx_seq_one_letter_code
_entity_poly.pdbx_strand_id
1 'polypeptide(L)'
;GDFAIILGLIEFVRPEKHLARRLFARRATTQTEMNEIYEMDADLYLPFRYQLTLKVVFLTAMFCPAIPLLLPFASLFMFASHRVDRYNLLRVMKPPPRTTDRT
;
A
#
# COMPACT_ATOMS: atom_id res chain seq x y z
N GLY A 1 19.14 7.63 6.55
CA GLY A 1 17.97 7.52 7.44
C GLY A 1 16.75 8.15 6.81
N ASP A 2 16.86 9.43 6.46
CA ASP A 2 15.73 10.28 6.07
C ASP A 2 15.03 9.84 4.77
N PHE A 3 15.80 9.40 3.77
CA PHE A 3 15.22 8.91 2.51
C PHE A 3 14.30 7.69 2.70
N ALA A 4 14.62 6.78 3.62
CA ALA A 4 13.79 5.60 3.87
C ALA A 4 12.48 5.96 4.60
N ILE A 5 12.54 6.95 5.49
CA ILE A 5 11.37 7.47 6.20
C ILE A 5 10.48 8.26 5.22
N ILE A 6 11.08 9.08 4.36
CA ILE A 6 10.38 9.84 3.32
C ILE A 6 9.74 8.91 2.30
N LEU A 7 10.46 7.89 1.82
CA LEU A 7 9.88 6.85 0.96
C LEU A 7 8.74 6.12 1.67
N GLY A 8 8.94 5.69 2.93
CA GLY A 8 7.90 5.03 3.72
C GLY A 8 6.65 5.90 3.93
N LEU A 9 6.82 7.20 4.17
CA LEU A 9 5.72 8.16 4.32
C LEU A 9 5.03 8.48 3.00
N ILE A 10 5.78 8.67 1.91
CA ILE A 10 5.21 8.88 0.56
C ILE A 10 4.41 7.65 0.15
N GLU A 11 4.91 6.46 0.46
CA GLU A 11 4.23 5.21 0.15
C GLU A 11 3.01 4.95 1.04
N PHE A 12 3.04 5.45 2.27
CA PHE A 12 1.91 5.43 3.20
C PHE A 12 0.80 6.40 2.74
N VAL A 13 1.18 7.60 2.29
CA VAL A 13 0.25 8.67 1.90
C VAL A 13 -0.22 8.52 0.45
N ARG A 14 0.55 7.89 -0.45
CA ARG A 14 0.30 7.79 -1.90
C ARG A 14 -0.28 9.07 -2.50
N PRO A 15 0.50 10.17 -2.50
CA PRO A 15 0.02 11.48 -2.92
C PRO A 15 -0.52 11.48 -4.35
N GLU A 16 0.05 10.66 -5.23
CA GLU A 16 -0.40 10.42 -6.61
C GLU A 16 -1.90 10.10 -6.72
N LYS A 17 -2.45 9.29 -5.80
CA LYS A 17 -3.86 8.88 -5.82
C LYS A 17 -4.78 9.92 -5.24
N HIS A 18 -4.36 10.56 -4.16
CA HIS A 18 -5.10 11.68 -3.63
C HIS A 18 -5.16 12.84 -4.62
N LEU A 19 -4.10 13.04 -5.40
CA LEU A 19 -4.05 14.01 -6.48
C LEU A 19 -4.97 13.59 -7.63
N ALA A 20 -4.91 12.32 -8.05
CA ALA A 20 -5.76 11.81 -9.13
C ALA A 20 -7.26 11.91 -8.80
N ARG A 21 -7.65 11.59 -7.56
CA ARG A 21 -9.04 11.75 -7.09
C ARG A 21 -9.48 13.21 -7.02
N ARG A 22 -8.60 14.12 -6.62
CA ARG A 22 -8.94 15.56 -6.53
C ARG A 22 -9.04 16.22 -7.89
N LEU A 23 -8.22 15.80 -8.86
CA LEU A 23 -8.13 16.44 -10.18
C LEU A 23 -8.98 15.76 -11.25
N PHE A 24 -8.94 14.42 -11.34
CA PHE A 24 -9.57 13.68 -12.43
C PHE A 24 -10.98 13.20 -12.11
N ALA A 25 -11.26 12.81 -10.85
CA ALA A 25 -12.62 12.32 -10.51
C ALA A 25 -13.69 13.40 -10.65
N ARG A 26 -13.34 14.69 -10.47
CA ARG A 26 -14.26 15.82 -10.63
C ARG A 26 -14.50 16.19 -12.11
N ARG A 27 -13.68 15.67 -13.03
CA ARG A 27 -13.77 15.88 -14.48
C ARG A 27 -14.44 14.71 -15.22
N ALA A 28 -14.71 13.60 -14.55
CA ALA A 28 -15.38 12.45 -15.14
C ALA A 28 -16.80 12.83 -15.57
N THR A 29 -17.16 12.46 -16.79
CA THR A 29 -18.46 12.83 -17.38
C THR A 29 -19.56 11.86 -16.97
N THR A 30 -19.19 10.60 -16.71
CA THR A 30 -20.13 9.56 -16.29
C THR A 30 -19.73 8.98 -14.93
N GLN A 31 -20.73 8.46 -14.19
CA GLN A 31 -20.49 7.83 -12.91
C GLN A 31 -19.63 6.57 -13.04
N THR A 32 -19.73 5.86 -14.17
CA THR A 32 -18.90 4.68 -14.47
C THR A 32 -17.42 5.08 -14.60
N GLU A 33 -17.13 6.12 -15.37
CA GLU A 33 -15.78 6.67 -15.55
C GLU A 33 -15.21 7.19 -14.22
N MET A 34 -16.05 7.84 -13.39
CA MET A 34 -15.64 8.26 -12.06
C MET A 34 -15.31 7.04 -11.18
N ASN A 35 -16.10 5.98 -11.24
CA ASN A 35 -15.88 4.76 -10.46
C ASN A 35 -14.59 4.06 -10.87
N GLU A 36 -14.28 3.99 -12.16
CA GLU A 36 -13.01 3.45 -12.68
C GLU A 36 -11.78 4.22 -12.15
N ILE A 37 -11.87 5.54 -11.99
CA ILE A 37 -10.79 6.36 -11.39
C ILE A 37 -10.63 6.08 -9.88
N TYR A 38 -11.71 5.68 -9.20
CA TYR A 38 -11.67 5.29 -7.80
C TYR A 38 -11.27 3.83 -7.60
N GLU A 39 -11.52 2.97 -8.58
CA GLU A 39 -11.10 1.58 -8.61
C GLU A 39 -9.57 1.49 -8.62
N MET A 40 -9.05 0.60 -7.78
CA MET A 40 -7.63 0.40 -7.60
C MET A 40 -7.30 -1.04 -7.91
N ASP A 41 -6.49 -1.24 -8.95
CA ASP A 41 -5.94 -2.54 -9.27
C ASP A 41 -5.05 -3.03 -8.14
N ALA A 42 -5.41 -4.21 -7.62
CA ALA A 42 -4.68 -4.90 -6.57
C ALA A 42 -3.38 -5.54 -7.10
N ASP A 43 -3.32 -5.81 -8.40
CA ASP A 43 -2.27 -6.63 -9.05
C ASP A 43 -0.86 -6.05 -8.90
N LEU A 44 -0.70 -4.72 -9.00
CA LEU A 44 0.60 -4.08 -8.79
C LEU A 44 0.87 -3.76 -7.31
N TYR A 45 -0.19 -3.55 -6.53
CA TYR A 45 -0.08 -3.14 -5.14
C TYR A 45 0.43 -4.27 -4.24
N LEU A 46 -0.14 -5.47 -4.38
CA LEU A 46 0.18 -6.61 -3.52
C LEU A 46 1.66 -7.03 -3.60
N PRO A 47 2.26 -7.22 -4.79
CA PRO A 47 3.66 -7.61 -4.92
C PRO A 47 4.62 -6.58 -4.34
N PHE A 48 4.33 -5.30 -4.55
CA PHE A 48 5.15 -4.22 -4.04
C PHE A 48 5.12 -4.11 -2.52
N ARG A 49 3.93 -4.21 -1.91
CA ARG A 49 3.79 -4.26 -0.44
C ARG A 49 4.47 -5.47 0.16
N TYR A 50 4.36 -6.63 -0.50
CA TYR A 50 5.05 -7.85 -0.08
C TYR A 50 6.57 -7.67 -0.12
N GLN A 51 7.11 -7.12 -1.21
CA GLN A 51 8.54 -6.85 -1.36
C GLN A 51 9.04 -5.90 -0.27
N LEU A 52 8.31 -4.83 0.04
CA LEU A 52 8.73 -3.88 1.08
C LEU A 52 8.69 -4.50 2.48
N THR A 53 7.61 -5.22 2.79
CA THR A 53 7.47 -5.93 4.07
C THR A 53 8.63 -6.91 4.27
N LEU A 54 8.98 -7.67 3.23
CA LEU A 54 10.08 -8.63 3.26
C LEU A 54 11.43 -7.94 3.52
N LYS A 55 11.69 -6.79 2.90
CA LYS A 55 12.92 -6.00 3.16
C LYS A 55 13.03 -5.60 4.62
N VAL A 56 11.94 -5.13 5.23
CA VAL A 56 11.94 -4.71 6.64
C VAL A 56 12.16 -5.92 7.55
N VAL A 57 11.51 -7.05 7.30
CA VAL A 57 11.72 -8.29 8.06
C VAL A 57 13.18 -8.74 7.97
N PHE A 58 13.74 -8.77 6.75
CA PHE A 58 15.10 -9.24 6.53
C PHE A 58 16.14 -8.33 7.19
N LEU A 59 16.01 -7.01 7.02
CA LEU A 59 16.90 -6.04 7.67
C LEU A 59 16.84 -6.14 9.20
N THR A 60 15.64 -6.28 9.75
CA THR A 60 15.47 -6.42 11.20
C THR A 60 16.13 -7.70 11.69
N ALA A 61 15.89 -8.84 11.03
CA ALA A 61 16.48 -10.13 11.42
C ALA A 61 18.01 -10.13 11.30
N MET A 62 18.55 -9.54 10.23
CA MET A 62 19.99 -9.50 9.98
C MET A 62 20.75 -8.60 10.97
N PHE A 63 20.19 -7.44 11.32
CA PHE A 63 20.87 -6.43 12.15
C PHE A 63 20.44 -6.44 13.62
N CYS A 64 19.44 -7.22 14.01
CA CYS A 64 19.00 -7.34 15.41
C CYS A 64 20.13 -7.69 16.41
N PRO A 65 21.10 -8.57 16.10
CA PRO A 65 22.19 -8.87 17.04
C PRO A 65 23.08 -7.66 17.35
N ALA A 66 23.24 -6.75 16.37
CA ALA A 66 24.06 -5.55 16.51
C ALA A 66 23.25 -4.34 17.05
N ILE A 67 21.97 -4.25 16.68
CA ILE A 67 21.10 -3.12 17.01
C ILE A 67 19.72 -3.67 17.42
N PRO A 68 19.53 -4.07 18.70
CA PRO A 68 18.28 -4.66 19.18
C PRO A 68 17.11 -3.66 19.15
N LEU A 69 17.40 -2.35 19.14
CA LEU A 69 16.42 -1.28 18.97
C LEU A 69 15.66 -1.36 17.63
N LEU A 70 16.15 -2.08 16.63
CA LEU A 70 15.43 -2.28 15.36
C LEU A 70 14.12 -3.05 15.53
N LEU A 71 14.03 -3.96 16.51
CA LEU A 71 12.83 -4.75 16.79
C LEU A 71 11.58 -3.90 17.10
N PRO A 72 11.61 -2.96 18.07
CA PRO A 72 10.45 -2.11 18.34
C PRO A 72 10.13 -1.14 17.19
N PHE A 73 11.12 -0.69 16.41
CA PHE A 73 10.85 0.12 15.22
C PHE A 73 10.16 -0.70 14.13
N ALA A 74 10.62 -1.93 13.90
CA ALA A 74 10.01 -2.84 12.94
C ALA A 74 8.60 -3.25 13.37
N SER A 75 8.36 -3.50 14.66
CA SER A 75 7.02 -3.84 15.17
C SER A 75 6.03 -2.69 15.00
N LEU A 76 6.45 -1.44 15.28
CA LEU A 76 5.64 -0.25 15.04
C LEU A 76 5.32 -0.08 13.55
N PHE A 77 6.31 -0.27 12.68
CA PHE A 77 6.13 -0.22 11.24
C PHE A 77 5.14 -1.29 10.73
N MET A 78 5.26 -2.52 11.22
CA MET A 78 4.35 -3.62 10.86
C MET A 78 2.93 -3.39 11.36
N PHE A 79 2.77 -2.84 12.57
CA PHE A 79 1.46 -2.50 13.12
C PHE A 79 0.77 -1.42 12.27
N ALA A 80 1.47 -0.33 11.95
CA ALA A 80 0.95 0.73 11.10
C ALA A 80 0.59 0.21 9.70
N SER A 81 1.48 -0.59 9.11
CA SER A 81 1.27 -1.22 7.80
C SER A 81 0.04 -2.12 7.79
N HIS A 82 -0.15 -2.95 8.82
CA HIS A 82 -1.32 -3.82 8.94
C HIS A 82 -2.64 -3.03 8.94
N ARG A 83 -2.69 -1.91 9.68
CA ARG A 83 -3.90 -1.06 9.73
C ARG A 83 -4.22 -0.45 8.37
N VAL A 84 -3.22 0.04 7.65
CA VAL A 84 -3.40 0.63 6.32
C VAL A 84 -3.74 -0.42 5.28
N ASP A 85 -3.05 -1.56 5.25
CA ASP A 85 -3.34 -2.60 4.28
C ASP A 85 -4.74 -3.17 4.48
N ARG A 86 -5.17 -3.35 5.73
CA ARG A 86 -6.54 -3.76 6.05
C ARG A 86 -7.56 -2.74 5.54
N TYR A 87 -7.31 -1.44 5.72
CA TYR A 87 -8.19 -0.40 5.20
C TYR A 87 -8.24 -0.41 3.67
N ASN A 88 -7.07 -0.49 3.01
CA ASN A 88 -6.97 -0.47 1.56
C ASN A 88 -7.62 -1.70 0.92
N LEU A 89 -7.40 -2.90 1.48
CA LEU A 89 -7.99 -4.14 0.98
C LEU A 89 -9.51 -4.15 1.13
N LEU A 90 -10.05 -3.62 2.23
CA LEU A 90 -11.49 -3.69 2.51
C LEU A 90 -12.31 -2.56 1.90
N ARG A 91 -11.72 -1.37 1.70
CA ARG A 91 -12.49 -0.18 1.29
C ARG A 91 -12.04 0.47 0.00
N VAL A 92 -10.87 0.09 -0.53
CA VAL A 92 -10.26 0.81 -1.66
C VAL A 92 -10.02 -0.11 -2.86
N MET A 93 -9.63 -1.37 -2.63
CA MET A 93 -9.35 -2.29 -3.73
C MET A 93 -10.61 -2.87 -4.36
N LYS A 94 -10.53 -3.08 -5.67
CA LYS A 94 -11.54 -3.84 -6.42
C LYS A 94 -11.49 -5.30 -5.95
N PRO A 95 -12.65 -5.97 -5.78
CA PRO A 95 -12.66 -7.40 -5.52
C PRO A 95 -11.99 -8.15 -6.69
N PRO A 96 -11.21 -9.20 -6.42
CA PRO A 96 -10.54 -9.95 -7.49
C PRO A 96 -11.58 -10.53 -8.47
N PRO A 97 -11.22 -10.68 -9.76
CA PRO A 97 -12.11 -11.27 -10.75
C PRO A 97 -12.56 -12.65 -10.29
N ARG A 98 -13.86 -12.94 -10.44
CA ARG A 98 -14.45 -14.20 -9.99
C ARG A 98 -13.86 -15.35 -10.79
N THR A 99 -13.38 -16.38 -10.10
CA THR A 99 -12.73 -17.55 -10.71
C THR A 99 -13.65 -18.35 -11.65
N THR A 100 -14.97 -18.11 -11.61
CA THR A 100 -15.98 -18.78 -12.42
C THR A 100 -16.07 -18.34 -13.88
N ASP A 101 -15.46 -17.22 -14.29
CA ASP A 101 -15.50 -16.76 -15.71
C ASP A 101 -14.40 -17.40 -16.59
N ARG A 102 -13.80 -18.52 -16.16
CA ARG A 102 -12.75 -19.25 -16.91
C ARG A 102 -13.23 -20.59 -17.50
N THR A 103 -14.54 -20.81 -17.57
CA THR A 103 -15.14 -21.98 -18.23
C THR A 103 -15.82 -21.59 -19.52
#